data_AF-A0A068USR8-F1
#
_entry.id   AF-A0A068USR8-F1
#
_cell.length_a   1.000
_cell.length_b   1.000
_cell.length_c   1.000
_cell.angle_alpha   90.00
_cell.angle_beta   90.00
_cell.angle_gamma   90.00
#
_symmetry.space_group_name_H-M   'P 1'
#
loop_
_entity.id
_entity.type
_entity.pdbx_description
1 polymer ?
#
loop_
_entity_poly.entity_id
_entity_poly.type
_entity_poly.pdbx_seq_one_letter_code
_entity_poly.pdbx_strand_id
1 'polypeptide(L)'
;MMDCAHCFCNICWTKHFIMKIHEGESRRITCGANGCKAICDEENVRNLVNRRDPHIAKKFSKILLESYVEDNDKVKWCPSVPHCGNAIRVECDEYCEVECACGVQFFFSCSSEAHSPCSCLMWNLWKKKRQDESGTVNSTNTKYCPKCHKPVEKKGGCNRVRCLCGQQFCLICPVTALFILHVLVHLYFCNLIITSTVRACSCYPQVHWQTDFACFLVLHVFSAILPDISVHEGQLLFVSLLHVVNIFWLCGGKTSTSIADHHPCGQYKDDRLEKDGLAQRQSLGYCHNYNQFKANTDSLKLEAKLQSRLNPKIEILEENNHELRDFSWVTVGYNRLFRSRRIPSYSYPFAYYMFCDNQFKNAMEHNDREIKQNLFKDQQQQLQSKVEELSEQLFADWKEGEVLYTRQQIFYLSANIDSRCEKLYDFIEELLPPDHIIVPYRSMGVEKASEFH
;
A
#
# COMPACT_ATOMS: atom_id res chain seq x y z
N MET A 1 -7.07 57.05 -6.98
CA MET A 1 -8.00 57.64 -6.00
C MET A 1 -8.67 56.46 -5.31
N MET A 2 -8.54 56.33 -3.99
CA MET A 2 -9.17 55.24 -3.24
C MET A 2 -10.59 55.66 -2.83
N ASP A 3 -11.45 54.68 -2.53
CA ASP A 3 -12.87 54.90 -2.16
C ASP A 3 -13.07 55.82 -0.93
N CYS A 4 -12.03 55.99 -0.09
CA CYS A 4 -12.06 56.85 1.09
C CYS A 4 -11.64 58.31 0.85
N ALA A 5 -11.46 58.74 -0.41
CA ALA A 5 -11.08 60.10 -0.82
C ALA A 5 -9.73 60.64 -0.28
N HIS A 6 -9.01 59.89 0.57
CA HIS A 6 -7.68 60.27 1.02
C HIS A 6 -6.65 60.21 -0.12
N CYS A 7 -5.88 61.29 -0.27
CA CYS A 7 -4.92 61.44 -1.36
C CYS A 7 -3.49 61.52 -0.81
N PHE A 8 -2.62 60.66 -1.35
CA PHE A 8 -1.18 60.66 -1.08
C PHE A 8 -0.45 60.51 -2.42
N CYS A 9 0.82 60.91 -2.47
CA CYS A 9 1.61 60.69 -3.68
C CYS A 9 1.92 59.20 -3.89
N ASN A 10 2.17 58.80 -5.13
CA ASN A 10 2.47 57.40 -5.49
C ASN A 10 3.67 56.85 -4.72
N ILE A 11 4.67 57.67 -4.39
CA ILE A 11 5.85 57.26 -3.62
C ILE A 11 5.45 56.85 -2.18
N CYS A 12 4.59 57.65 -1.53
CA CYS A 12 4.11 57.36 -0.19
C CYS A 12 3.23 56.10 -0.17
N TRP A 13 2.30 55.96 -1.13
CA TRP A 13 1.51 54.75 -1.28
C TRP A 13 2.37 53.50 -1.50
N THR A 14 3.35 53.58 -2.39
CA THR A 14 4.24 52.45 -2.68
C THR A 14 5.05 52.04 -1.46
N LYS A 15 5.55 53.00 -0.66
CA LYS A 15 6.25 52.70 0.60
C LYS A 15 5.33 52.04 1.62
N HIS A 16 4.10 52.56 1.78
CA HIS A 16 3.07 51.99 2.66
C HIS A 16 2.75 50.54 2.29
N PHE A 17 2.49 50.28 1.01
CA PHE A 17 2.18 48.93 0.53
C PHE A 17 3.33 47.95 0.74
N ILE A 18 4.56 48.34 0.39
CA ILE A 18 5.74 47.49 0.61
C ILE A 18 5.90 47.15 2.10
N MET A 19 5.77 48.15 2.97
CA MET A 19 5.83 47.95 4.42
C MET A 19 4.77 46.96 4.89
N LYS A 20 3.51 47.15 4.50
CA LYS A 20 2.39 46.26 4.85
C LYS A 20 2.56 44.84 4.32
N ILE A 21 3.13 44.68 3.13
CA ILE A 21 3.45 43.37 2.56
C ILE A 21 4.57 42.67 3.36
N HIS A 22 5.56 43.42 3.85
CA HIS A 22 6.62 42.88 4.70
C HIS A 22 6.13 42.52 6.12
N GLU A 23 5.21 43.30 6.67
CA GLU A 23 4.59 43.07 7.99
C GLU A 23 3.60 41.89 8.01
N GLY A 24 3.29 41.28 6.87
CA GLY A 24 2.37 40.15 6.77
C GLY A 24 0.88 40.54 6.68
N GLU A 25 0.57 41.84 6.65
CA GLU A 25 -0.79 42.38 6.48
C GLU A 25 -1.23 42.43 5.00
N SER A 26 -0.76 41.46 4.20
CA SER A 26 -0.98 41.44 2.74
C SER A 26 -2.43 41.13 2.36
N ARG A 27 -3.20 40.45 3.22
CA ARG A 27 -4.57 40.00 2.92
C ARG A 27 -5.58 41.14 2.84
N ARG A 28 -5.39 42.22 3.62
CA ARG A 28 -6.32 43.35 3.72
C ARG A 28 -5.57 44.65 4.03
N ILE A 29 -4.86 45.18 3.03
CA ILE A 29 -4.13 46.44 3.18
C ILE A 29 -5.13 47.59 3.31
N THR A 30 -5.07 48.32 4.42
CA THR A 30 -5.92 49.49 4.66
C THR A 30 -5.25 50.79 4.26
N CYS A 31 -6.06 51.83 4.09
CA CYS A 31 -5.60 53.20 3.87
C CYS A 31 -4.63 53.66 4.97
N GLY A 32 -3.55 54.35 4.59
CA GLY A 32 -2.56 54.89 5.54
C GLY A 32 -3.01 56.12 6.34
N ALA A 33 -4.24 56.61 6.13
CA ALA A 33 -4.80 57.70 6.92
C ALA A 33 -5.19 57.22 8.32
N ASN A 34 -4.88 58.02 9.35
CA ASN A 34 -5.16 57.67 10.73
C ASN A 34 -6.66 57.41 10.95
N GLY A 35 -7.00 56.27 11.56
CA GLY A 35 -8.38 55.86 11.82
C GLY A 35 -9.18 55.39 10.59
N CYS A 36 -8.61 55.38 9.38
CA CYS A 36 -9.31 54.93 8.18
C CYS A 36 -9.23 53.40 8.03
N LYS A 37 -10.39 52.74 7.88
CA LYS A 37 -10.49 51.28 7.69
C LYS A 37 -10.80 50.87 6.25
N ALA A 38 -10.74 51.81 5.30
CA ALA A 38 -10.99 51.51 3.90
C ALA A 38 -9.90 50.59 3.34
N ILE A 39 -10.32 49.51 2.68
CA ILE A 39 -9.43 48.53 2.06
C ILE A 39 -8.94 49.10 0.73
N CYS A 40 -7.65 48.96 0.47
CA CYS A 40 -7.04 49.35 -0.79
C CYS A 40 -7.29 48.29 -1.85
N ASP A 41 -7.67 48.73 -3.04
CA ASP A 41 -7.87 47.87 -4.20
C ASP A 41 -6.58 47.13 -4.61
N GLU A 42 -6.68 45.82 -4.85
CA GLU A 42 -5.54 44.94 -5.10
C GLU A 42 -4.81 45.26 -6.40
N GLU A 43 -5.52 45.73 -7.43
CA GLU A 43 -4.92 46.12 -8.71
C GLU A 43 -4.06 47.37 -8.55
N ASN A 44 -4.54 48.36 -7.79
CA ASN A 44 -3.76 49.55 -7.45
C ASN A 44 -2.52 49.23 -6.63
N VAL A 45 -2.62 48.34 -5.63
CA VAL A 45 -1.47 47.87 -4.85
C VAL A 45 -0.45 47.20 -5.78
N ARG A 46 -0.90 46.25 -6.61
CA ARG A 46 -0.04 45.52 -7.55
C ARG A 46 0.67 46.45 -8.52
N ASN A 47 -0.04 47.38 -9.14
CA ASN A 47 0.52 48.31 -10.11
C ASN A 47 1.56 49.25 -9.51
N LEU A 48 1.31 49.79 -8.32
CA LEU A 48 2.24 50.72 -7.66
C LEU A 48 3.49 50.01 -7.14
N VAL A 49 3.33 48.81 -6.55
CA VAL A 49 4.48 48.01 -6.09
C VAL A 49 5.30 47.51 -7.28
N ASN A 50 4.65 47.02 -8.36
CA ASN A 50 5.35 46.47 -9.52
C ASN A 50 6.24 47.49 -10.24
N ARG A 51 5.84 48.77 -10.26
CA ARG A 51 6.66 49.86 -10.82
C ARG A 51 7.97 50.09 -10.07
N ARG A 52 8.02 49.76 -8.77
CA ARG A 52 9.19 49.97 -7.92
C ARG A 52 9.99 48.70 -7.69
N ASP A 53 9.31 47.62 -7.36
CA ASP A 53 9.89 46.32 -7.06
C ASP A 53 8.97 45.19 -7.59
N PRO A 54 9.26 44.66 -8.79
CA PRO A 54 8.52 43.55 -9.37
C PRO A 54 8.54 42.28 -8.52
N HIS A 55 9.60 42.06 -7.73
CA HIS A 55 9.72 40.87 -6.89
C HIS A 55 8.74 40.94 -5.70
N ILE A 56 8.57 42.11 -5.07
CA ILE A 56 7.58 42.30 -4.01
C ILE A 56 6.15 42.24 -4.57
N ALA A 57 5.91 42.78 -5.77
CA ALA A 57 4.60 42.66 -6.41
C ALA A 57 4.22 41.19 -6.67
N LYS A 58 5.18 40.39 -7.16
CA LYS A 58 5.00 38.95 -7.33
C LYS A 58 4.74 38.25 -6.00
N LYS A 59 5.45 38.62 -4.93
CA LYS A 59 5.22 38.11 -3.57
C LYS A 59 3.80 38.43 -3.08
N PHE A 60 3.33 39.66 -3.27
CA PHE A 60 1.98 40.08 -2.93
C PHE A 60 0.92 39.26 -3.67
N SER A 61 1.05 39.10 -4.99
CA SER A 61 0.14 38.25 -5.77
C SER A 61 0.14 36.79 -5.31
N LYS A 62 1.31 36.26 -4.91
CA LYS A 62 1.41 34.90 -4.35
C LYS A 62 0.65 34.77 -3.03
N ILE A 63 0.82 35.73 -2.11
CA ILE A 63 0.16 35.71 -0.81
C ILE A 63 -1.37 35.80 -0.95
N LEU A 64 -1.86 36.66 -1.85
CA LEU A 64 -3.30 36.76 -2.13
C LEU A 64 -3.85 35.42 -2.65
N LEU A 65 -3.15 34.82 -3.61
CA LEU A 65 -3.54 33.53 -4.18
C LEU A 65 -3.52 32.41 -3.12
N GLU A 66 -2.48 32.35 -2.28
CA GLU A 66 -2.39 31.40 -1.16
C GLU A 66 -3.55 31.59 -0.19
N SER A 67 -3.89 32.83 0.18
CA SER A 67 -5.01 33.11 1.08
C SER A 67 -6.36 32.72 0.48
N TYR A 68 -6.57 32.94 -0.82
CA TYR A 68 -7.79 32.51 -1.50
C TYR A 68 -7.97 30.99 -1.48
N VAL A 69 -6.88 30.24 -1.67
CA VAL A 69 -6.92 28.77 -1.63
C VAL A 69 -7.08 28.25 -0.19
N GLU A 70 -6.42 28.87 0.79
CA GLU A 70 -6.55 28.48 2.21
C GLU A 70 -7.95 28.73 2.77
N ASP A 71 -8.58 29.85 2.38
CA ASP A 71 -9.89 30.26 2.90
C ASP A 71 -11.07 29.61 2.13
N ASN A 72 -10.79 28.81 1.10
CA ASN A 72 -11.80 28.15 0.26
C ASN A 72 -11.74 26.62 0.40
N ASP A 73 -12.71 26.06 1.11
CA ASP A 73 -12.85 24.62 1.32
C ASP A 73 -12.95 23.80 0.02
N LYS A 74 -13.46 24.40 -1.06
CA LYS A 74 -13.60 23.80 -2.39
C LYS A 74 -12.39 23.95 -3.29
N VAL A 75 -11.31 24.61 -2.85
CA VAL A 75 -10.09 24.77 -3.65
C VAL A 75 -8.86 24.30 -2.87
N LYS A 76 -8.03 23.45 -3.47
CA LYS A 76 -6.78 23.01 -2.84
C LYS A 76 -5.61 22.92 -3.80
N TRP A 77 -4.43 23.19 -3.28
CA TRP A 77 -3.18 23.03 -4.01
C TRP A 77 -2.89 21.57 -4.34
N CYS A 78 -2.31 21.33 -5.52
CA CYS A 78 -1.82 20.01 -5.90
C CYS A 78 -0.60 19.62 -5.04
N PRO A 79 -0.59 18.46 -4.36
CA PRO A 79 0.49 18.04 -3.47
C PRO A 79 1.74 17.50 -4.20
N SER A 80 1.84 17.70 -5.52
CA SER A 80 2.99 17.28 -6.34
C SER A 80 4.33 17.75 -5.75
N VAL A 81 5.36 16.92 -5.89
CA VAL A 81 6.74 17.25 -5.50
C VAL A 81 7.66 17.03 -6.70
N PRO A 82 8.32 18.08 -7.24
CA PRO A 82 8.15 19.49 -6.91
C PRO A 82 6.74 20.01 -7.23
N HIS A 83 6.31 21.09 -6.55
CA HIS A 83 4.96 21.63 -6.69
C HIS A 83 4.72 22.15 -8.11
N CYS A 84 3.71 21.60 -8.80
CA CYS A 84 3.37 21.94 -10.18
C CYS A 84 2.74 23.33 -10.34
N GLY A 85 2.25 23.94 -9.24
CA GLY A 85 1.65 25.27 -9.25
C GLY A 85 0.15 25.28 -9.52
N ASN A 86 -0.47 24.11 -9.72
CA ASN A 86 -1.90 24.00 -9.99
C ASN A 86 -2.71 23.94 -8.69
N ALA A 87 -3.85 24.62 -8.67
CA ALA A 87 -4.90 24.46 -7.67
C ALA A 87 -6.11 23.75 -8.31
N ILE A 88 -6.73 22.83 -7.58
CA ILE A 88 -7.91 22.08 -8.01
C ILE A 88 -9.13 22.63 -7.28
N ARG A 89 -10.17 22.96 -8.05
CA ARG A 89 -11.49 23.32 -7.53
C ARG A 89 -12.46 22.17 -7.75
N VAL A 90 -13.23 21.83 -6.72
CA VAL A 90 -14.28 20.79 -6.79
C VAL A 90 -15.66 21.41 -6.56
N GLU A 91 -16.65 20.95 -7.33
CA GLU A 91 -18.06 21.35 -7.18
C GLU A 91 -18.86 20.32 -6.36
N CYS A 92 -18.32 19.10 -6.18
CA CYS A 92 -18.94 17.98 -5.48
C CYS A 92 -18.57 17.95 -3.98
N ASP A 93 -19.15 16.99 -3.24
CA ASP A 93 -18.92 16.75 -1.81
C ASP A 93 -17.42 16.66 -1.44
N GLU A 94 -17.09 17.02 -0.19
CA GLU A 94 -15.73 17.12 0.37
C GLU A 94 -14.87 15.84 0.21
N TYR A 95 -15.52 14.69 -0.01
CA TYR A 95 -14.91 13.38 -0.10
C TYR A 95 -14.83 12.92 -1.56
N CYS A 96 -13.91 13.51 -2.31
CA CYS A 96 -13.57 13.09 -3.67
C CYS A 96 -12.08 12.81 -3.81
N GLU A 97 -11.78 11.84 -4.68
CA GLU A 97 -10.45 11.69 -5.25
C GLU A 97 -10.37 12.59 -6.49
N VAL A 98 -9.21 13.21 -6.73
CA VAL A 98 -9.00 14.11 -7.87
C VAL A 98 -7.67 13.81 -8.55
N GLU A 99 -7.63 14.00 -9.87
CA GLU A 99 -6.40 13.94 -10.67
C GLU A 99 -6.05 15.34 -11.18
N CYS A 100 -4.84 15.81 -10.84
CA CYS A 100 -4.28 17.05 -11.37
C CYS A 100 -3.84 16.88 -12.83
N ALA A 101 -3.82 17.96 -13.61
CA ALA A 101 -3.25 17.99 -14.96
C ALA A 101 -1.77 17.56 -15.01
N CYS A 102 -1.03 17.65 -13.90
CA CYS A 102 0.34 17.11 -13.79
C CYS A 102 0.39 15.58 -13.61
N GLY A 103 -0.76 14.90 -13.55
CA GLY A 103 -0.90 13.45 -13.39
C GLY A 103 -0.94 12.97 -11.94
N VAL A 104 -0.79 13.85 -10.94
CA VAL A 104 -0.85 13.47 -9.53
C VAL A 104 -2.30 13.26 -9.10
N GLN A 105 -2.61 12.04 -8.64
CA GLN A 105 -3.88 11.67 -8.01
C GLN A 105 -3.78 11.78 -6.48
N PHE A 106 -4.75 12.43 -5.85
CA PHE A 106 -4.78 12.61 -4.41
C PHE A 106 -6.21 12.74 -3.88
N PHE A 107 -6.37 12.52 -2.57
CA PHE A 107 -7.64 12.81 -1.90
C PHE A 107 -7.78 14.29 -1.63
N PHE A 108 -8.89 14.88 -2.05
CA PHE A 108 -9.13 16.29 -1.89
C PHE A 108 -9.18 16.70 -0.40
N SER A 109 -9.93 15.98 0.45
CA SER A 109 -10.09 16.31 1.87
C SER A 109 -8.78 16.36 2.67
N CYS A 110 -7.85 15.42 2.47
CA CYS A 110 -6.61 15.32 3.26
C CYS A 110 -5.34 15.73 2.51
N SER A 111 -5.45 16.08 1.21
CA SER A 111 -4.34 16.42 0.31
C SER A 111 -3.20 15.39 0.30
N SER A 112 -3.49 14.13 0.66
CA SER A 112 -2.54 13.02 0.69
C SER A 112 -2.76 12.09 -0.48
N GLU A 113 -1.81 11.17 -0.70
CA GLU A 113 -1.94 10.10 -1.69
C GLU A 113 -3.29 9.39 -1.57
N ALA A 114 -3.84 8.99 -2.71
CA ALA A 114 -5.17 8.44 -2.76
C ALA A 114 -5.23 7.04 -2.14
N HIS A 115 -5.81 6.95 -0.95
CA HIS A 115 -5.82 5.82 -0.03
C HIS A 115 -7.16 5.07 0.11
N SER A 116 -8.06 5.10 -0.89
CA SER A 116 -9.35 4.41 -0.82
C SER A 116 -9.14 2.90 -0.98
N PRO A 117 -9.79 2.00 -0.20
CA PRO A 117 -10.96 2.21 0.66
C PRO A 117 -10.65 2.47 2.15
N CYS A 118 -9.50 3.07 2.49
CA CYS A 118 -9.17 3.44 3.86
C CYS A 118 -9.63 4.88 4.16
N SER A 119 -10.27 5.13 5.31
CA SER A 119 -10.63 6.48 5.74
C SER A 119 -9.38 7.34 6.00
N CYS A 120 -9.50 8.67 5.86
CA CYS A 120 -8.39 9.60 6.11
C CYS A 120 -7.79 9.45 7.52
N LEU A 121 -8.63 9.21 8.53
CA LEU A 121 -8.19 9.01 9.92
C LEU A 121 -7.34 7.75 10.05
N MET A 122 -7.85 6.60 9.60
CA MET A 122 -7.13 5.33 9.63
C MET A 122 -5.83 5.40 8.82
N TRP A 123 -5.84 6.09 7.68
CA TRP A 123 -4.66 6.29 6.86
C TRP A 123 -3.59 7.14 7.55
N ASN A 124 -3.99 8.21 8.23
CA ASN A 124 -3.06 9.05 9.00
C ASN A 124 -2.43 8.27 10.18
N LEU A 125 -3.24 7.47 10.89
CA LEU A 125 -2.74 6.56 11.92
C LEU A 125 -1.76 5.54 11.33
N TRP A 126 -2.08 4.96 10.17
CA TRP A 126 -1.21 4.01 9.47
C TRP A 126 0.13 4.63 9.09
N LYS A 127 0.13 5.85 8.52
CA LYS A 127 1.35 6.59 8.19
C LYS A 127 2.24 6.79 9.42
N LYS A 128 1.67 7.22 10.53
CA LYS A 128 2.40 7.44 11.79
C LYS A 128 3.00 6.12 12.30
N LYS A 129 2.18 5.06 12.40
CA LYS A 129 2.64 3.74 12.86
C LYS A 129 3.77 3.17 11.99
N ARG A 130 3.71 3.37 10.67
CA ARG A 130 4.79 2.96 9.76
C ARG A 130 6.10 3.70 10.01
N GLN A 131 6.04 4.98 10.39
CA GLN A 131 7.24 5.76 10.72
C GLN A 131 7.85 5.24 12.03
N ASP A 132 7.00 5.03 13.05
CA ASP A 132 7.40 4.57 14.38
C ASP A 132 7.98 3.12 14.35
N GLU A 133 7.48 2.24 13.48
CA GLU A 133 7.86 0.82 13.40
C GLU A 133 8.80 0.48 12.22
N SER A 134 9.38 1.49 11.56
CA SER A 134 10.20 1.35 10.35
C SER A 134 11.45 0.47 10.50
N GLY A 135 11.91 0.22 11.72
CA GLY A 135 13.07 -0.64 12.00
C GLY A 135 12.79 -2.16 12.03
N THR A 136 11.52 -2.59 12.14
CA THR A 136 11.18 -3.98 12.50
C THR A 136 10.74 -4.84 11.31
N VAL A 137 10.35 -4.26 10.17
CA VAL A 137 9.75 -5.01 9.03
C VAL A 137 10.51 -4.77 7.72
N ASN A 138 11.61 -5.50 7.53
CA ASN A 138 12.36 -5.51 6.27
C ASN A 138 11.84 -6.58 5.31
N SER A 139 10.87 -6.23 4.46
CA SER A 139 10.55 -7.05 3.28
C SER A 139 11.45 -6.65 2.09
N THR A 140 12.15 -7.64 1.53
CA THR A 140 13.03 -7.49 0.35
C THR A 140 12.28 -7.92 -0.92
N ASN A 141 12.62 -7.30 -2.06
CA ASN A 141 12.02 -7.59 -3.37
C ASN A 141 12.50 -8.90 -4.04
N THR A 142 13.31 -9.68 -3.31
CA THR A 142 13.94 -10.91 -3.79
C THR A 142 13.57 -12.05 -2.85
N LYS A 143 12.92 -13.08 -3.38
CA LYS A 143 12.61 -14.33 -2.66
C LYS A 143 13.29 -15.51 -3.33
N TYR A 144 13.52 -16.57 -2.57
CA TYR A 144 14.12 -17.80 -3.07
C TYR A 144 13.04 -18.79 -3.53
N CYS A 145 13.26 -19.42 -4.68
CA CYS A 145 12.36 -20.44 -5.18
C CYS A 145 12.26 -21.62 -4.20
N PRO A 146 11.05 -22.10 -3.82
CA PRO A 146 10.90 -23.20 -2.87
C PRO A 146 11.38 -24.56 -3.42
N LYS A 147 11.53 -24.70 -4.75
CA LYS A 147 11.96 -25.93 -5.42
C LYS A 147 13.47 -25.99 -5.70
N CYS A 148 14.06 -24.89 -6.18
CA CYS A 148 15.45 -24.88 -6.64
C CYS A 148 16.35 -23.90 -5.89
N HIS A 149 15.79 -23.13 -4.94
CA HIS A 149 16.51 -22.18 -4.08
C HIS A 149 17.33 -21.11 -4.83
N LYS A 150 17.06 -20.89 -6.12
CA LYS A 150 17.61 -19.75 -6.84
C LYS A 150 16.84 -18.48 -6.48
N PRO A 151 17.50 -17.32 -6.37
CA PRO A 151 16.83 -16.05 -6.14
C PRO A 151 15.92 -15.73 -7.33
N VAL A 152 14.73 -15.23 -7.03
CA VAL A 152 13.72 -14.79 -8.00
C VAL A 152 13.40 -13.34 -7.69
N GLU A 153 13.78 -12.47 -8.62
CA GLU A 153 13.46 -11.04 -8.58
C GLU A 153 12.12 -10.79 -9.27
N LYS A 154 11.36 -9.83 -8.71
CA LYS A 154 10.07 -9.41 -9.24
C LYS A 154 10.28 -8.53 -10.48
N LYS A 155 9.87 -9.02 -11.67
CA LYS A 155 10.02 -8.31 -12.97
C LYS A 155 8.75 -7.56 -13.42
N GLY A 156 7.69 -7.55 -12.62
CA GLY A 156 6.40 -6.93 -12.94
C GLY A 156 5.47 -6.85 -11.72
N GLY A 157 4.26 -6.33 -11.92
CA GLY A 157 3.29 -6.15 -10.84
C GLY A 157 2.77 -7.43 -10.21
N CYS A 158 2.71 -8.53 -10.97
CA CYS A 158 2.12 -9.76 -10.49
C CYS A 158 2.89 -10.34 -9.29
N ASN A 159 2.17 -10.70 -8.23
CA ASN A 159 2.76 -11.37 -7.06
C ASN A 159 2.88 -12.89 -7.23
N ARG A 160 2.24 -13.48 -8.24
CA ARG A 160 2.47 -14.86 -8.66
C ARG A 160 3.65 -14.88 -9.64
N VAL A 161 4.71 -15.57 -9.25
CA VAL A 161 5.94 -15.66 -10.06
C VAL A 161 6.21 -17.09 -10.46
N ARG A 162 6.76 -17.25 -11.67
CA ARG A 162 7.24 -18.54 -12.17
C ARG A 162 8.77 -18.54 -12.18
N CYS A 163 9.38 -19.47 -11.44
CA CYS A 163 10.82 -19.68 -11.49
C CYS A 163 11.22 -20.33 -12.82
N LEU A 164 12.49 -20.15 -13.23
CA LEU A 164 13.08 -20.84 -14.38
C LEU A 164 13.03 -22.38 -14.27
N CYS A 165 12.93 -22.93 -13.05
CA CYS A 165 12.75 -24.37 -12.85
C CYS A 165 11.29 -24.86 -13.06
N GLY A 166 10.39 -23.96 -13.48
CA GLY A 166 8.98 -24.22 -13.71
C GLY A 166 8.08 -24.07 -12.48
N GLN A 167 8.63 -23.93 -11.28
CA GLN A 167 7.84 -23.79 -10.05
C GLN A 167 7.13 -22.43 -10.00
N GLN A 168 5.81 -22.45 -9.83
CA GLN A 168 5.01 -21.25 -9.52
C GLN A 168 4.88 -21.08 -8.00
N PHE A 169 4.96 -19.85 -7.51
CA PHE A 169 4.74 -19.51 -6.10
C PHE A 169 4.40 -18.01 -5.94
N CYS A 170 3.87 -17.64 -4.78
CA CYS A 170 3.51 -16.26 -4.46
C CYS A 170 4.63 -15.55 -3.69
N LEU A 171 4.95 -14.31 -4.07
CA LEU A 171 5.96 -13.49 -3.41
C LEU A 171 5.49 -12.92 -2.07
N ILE A 172 4.22 -13.00 -1.74
CA ILE A 172 3.68 -12.49 -0.47
C ILE A 172 3.75 -13.55 0.60
N CYS A 173 3.23 -14.75 0.30
CA CYS A 173 3.09 -15.77 1.32
C CYS A 173 4.50 -16.17 1.86
N PRO A 174 4.64 -16.36 3.18
CA PRO A 174 5.89 -16.86 3.75
C PRO A 174 6.13 -18.29 3.26
N VAL A 175 7.34 -18.57 2.79
CA VAL A 175 7.75 -19.96 2.55
C VAL A 175 7.84 -20.63 3.91
N THR A 176 7.25 -21.81 4.06
CA THR A 176 7.19 -22.56 5.32
C THR A 176 8.57 -22.67 6.00
N ALA A 177 8.75 -22.04 7.17
CA ALA A 177 9.97 -22.15 7.97
C ALA A 177 10.22 -23.57 8.51
N LEU A 178 9.23 -24.48 8.36
CA LEU A 178 9.37 -25.94 8.50
C LEU A 178 10.57 -26.47 7.71
N PHE A 179 10.86 -25.88 6.54
CA PHE A 179 11.93 -26.35 5.68
C PHE A 179 13.31 -25.88 6.13
N ILE A 180 13.44 -24.71 6.79
CA ILE A 180 14.72 -24.27 7.36
C ILE A 180 15.08 -25.15 8.55
N LEU A 181 14.09 -25.51 9.38
CA LEU A 181 14.30 -26.49 10.45
C LEU A 181 14.67 -27.86 9.87
N HIS A 182 13.99 -28.32 8.82
CA HIS A 182 14.31 -29.58 8.17
C HIS A 182 15.72 -29.57 7.55
N VAL A 183 16.14 -28.49 6.89
CA VAL A 183 17.48 -28.35 6.27
C VAL A 183 18.58 -28.24 7.32
N LEU A 184 18.36 -27.49 8.41
CA LEU A 184 19.33 -27.42 9.51
C LEU A 184 19.46 -28.76 10.23
N VAL A 185 18.34 -29.45 10.50
CA VAL A 185 18.33 -30.79 11.08
C VAL A 185 19.02 -31.79 10.14
N HIS A 186 18.72 -31.77 8.84
CA HIS A 186 19.30 -32.72 7.87
C HIS A 186 20.80 -32.46 7.60
N LEU A 187 21.25 -31.20 7.59
CA LEU A 187 22.68 -30.85 7.49
C LEU A 187 23.44 -31.23 8.77
N TYR A 188 22.80 -31.15 9.95
CA TYR A 188 23.38 -31.58 11.22
C TYR A 188 23.46 -33.11 11.32
N PHE A 189 22.41 -33.84 10.91
CA PHE A 189 22.42 -35.31 10.87
C PHE A 189 23.38 -35.88 9.82
N CYS A 190 23.51 -35.25 8.64
CA CYS A 190 24.49 -35.69 7.64
C CYS A 190 25.96 -35.49 8.09
N ASN A 191 26.26 -34.44 8.86
CA ASN A 191 27.62 -34.23 9.41
C ASN A 191 27.92 -35.14 10.62
N LEU A 192 26.88 -35.63 11.33
CA LEU A 192 27.05 -36.57 12.45
C LEU A 192 27.14 -38.04 12.00
N ILE A 193 26.50 -38.41 10.89
CA ILE A 193 26.51 -39.79 10.36
C ILE A 193 27.84 -40.11 9.66
N ILE A 194 28.53 -39.11 9.09
CA ILE A 194 29.85 -39.33 8.45
C ILE A 194 30.96 -39.61 9.49
N THR A 195 30.76 -39.24 10.77
CA THR A 195 31.77 -39.44 11.83
C THR A 195 31.52 -40.65 12.74
N SER A 196 30.39 -41.36 12.62
CA SER A 196 29.98 -42.37 13.62
C SER A 196 29.74 -43.80 13.10
N THR A 197 30.07 -44.13 11.84
CA THR A 197 30.15 -45.54 11.42
C THR A 197 31.43 -46.21 11.94
N VAL A 198 31.51 -46.50 13.25
CA VAL A 198 32.27 -47.62 13.81
C VAL A 198 31.52 -48.18 15.04
N ARG A 199 31.15 -49.47 14.95
CA ARG A 199 30.68 -50.41 16.00
C ARG A 199 29.19 -50.47 16.40
N ALA A 200 28.51 -51.44 15.76
CA ALA A 200 27.66 -52.52 16.28
C ALA A 200 27.06 -52.44 17.70
N CYS A 201 25.76 -52.71 17.85
CA CYS A 201 25.22 -54.03 18.23
C CYS A 201 23.68 -54.07 18.34
N SER A 202 23.16 -55.30 18.28
CA SER A 202 21.77 -55.79 18.26
C SER A 202 21.05 -55.82 19.62
N CYS A 203 19.71 -55.61 19.64
CA CYS A 203 18.64 -56.39 20.34
C CYS A 203 17.33 -55.57 20.58
N TYR A 204 16.17 -56.22 20.39
CA TYR A 204 14.74 -55.80 20.60
C TYR A 204 14.36 -55.58 22.10
N PRO A 205 13.12 -55.18 22.56
CA PRO A 205 11.86 -54.64 21.95
C PRO A 205 11.25 -53.36 22.63
N GLN A 206 10.16 -52.83 22.03
CA GLN A 206 9.12 -51.89 22.51
C GLN A 206 9.14 -51.36 23.98
N VAL A 207 9.22 -50.02 24.16
CA VAL A 207 8.55 -49.26 25.26
C VAL A 207 8.26 -47.81 24.82
N HIS A 208 7.04 -47.33 25.07
CA HIS A 208 6.58 -45.94 25.00
C HIS A 208 7.33 -45.02 25.96
N TRP A 209 7.97 -43.92 25.50
CA TRP A 209 8.20 -42.67 26.27
C TRP A 209 8.45 -41.49 25.30
N GLN A 210 7.38 -40.84 24.84
CA GLN A 210 7.43 -39.54 24.16
C GLN A 210 7.37 -38.43 25.22
N THR A 211 8.54 -37.89 25.60
CA THR A 211 8.80 -36.46 25.92
C THR A 211 10.20 -36.23 26.51
N ASP A 212 10.87 -37.24 27.05
CA ASP A 212 12.17 -37.02 27.72
C ASP A 212 13.40 -37.16 26.81
N PHE A 213 13.26 -37.74 25.62
CA PHE A 213 14.38 -37.93 24.69
C PHE A 213 14.87 -36.63 24.03
N ALA A 214 13.97 -35.66 23.85
CA ALA A 214 14.32 -34.36 23.26
C ALA A 214 15.10 -33.48 24.25
N CYS A 215 14.77 -33.53 25.54
CA CYS A 215 15.49 -32.80 26.58
C CYS A 215 16.88 -33.40 26.85
N PHE A 216 17.02 -34.73 26.83
CA PHE A 216 18.32 -35.39 27.02
C PHE A 216 19.29 -35.14 25.87
N LEU A 217 18.82 -35.10 24.62
CA LEU A 217 19.69 -34.83 23.47
C LEU A 217 20.17 -33.37 23.43
N VAL A 218 19.32 -32.41 23.81
CA VAL A 218 19.68 -30.98 23.82
C VAL A 218 20.69 -30.66 24.92
N LEU A 219 20.59 -31.30 26.09
CA LEU A 219 21.56 -31.12 27.19
C LEU A 219 22.95 -31.69 26.87
N HIS A 220 23.03 -32.85 26.21
CA HIS A 220 24.32 -33.43 25.81
C HIS A 220 24.99 -32.68 24.64
N VAL A 221 24.21 -32.09 23.74
CA VAL A 221 24.73 -31.29 22.62
C VAL A 221 25.23 -29.91 23.10
N PHE A 222 24.57 -29.28 24.08
CA PHE A 222 25.04 -28.00 24.63
C PHE A 222 26.32 -28.12 25.45
N SER A 223 26.48 -29.20 26.24
CA SER A 223 27.71 -29.50 26.99
C SER A 223 28.94 -29.73 26.09
N ALA A 224 28.75 -30.06 24.82
CA ALA A 224 29.83 -30.37 23.89
C ALA A 224 30.30 -29.18 23.03
N ILE A 225 29.50 -28.10 22.95
CA ILE A 225 29.75 -26.98 22.02
C ILE A 225 30.22 -25.72 22.75
N LEU A 226 29.81 -25.47 24.00
CA LEU A 226 30.21 -24.29 24.79
C LEU A 226 30.37 -24.65 26.28
N PRO A 227 31.59 -25.02 26.74
CA PRO A 227 31.80 -25.53 28.10
C PRO A 227 31.63 -24.47 29.21
N ASP A 228 31.59 -23.18 28.87
CA ASP A 228 31.60 -22.07 29.84
C ASP A 228 30.28 -21.29 29.97
N ILE A 229 29.20 -21.72 29.31
CA ILE A 229 27.89 -21.06 29.43
C ILE A 229 27.02 -21.83 30.43
N SER A 230 26.52 -21.12 31.45
CA SER A 230 25.65 -21.73 32.46
C SER A 230 24.36 -22.26 31.82
N VAL A 231 23.83 -23.37 32.35
CA VAL A 231 22.60 -24.04 31.86
C VAL A 231 21.42 -23.04 31.72
N HIS A 232 21.39 -22.01 32.56
CA HIS A 232 20.35 -20.99 32.57
C HIS A 232 20.46 -20.00 31.39
N GLU A 233 21.67 -19.64 30.96
CA GLU A 233 21.91 -18.77 29.79
C GLU A 233 21.68 -19.51 28.46
N GLY A 234 22.01 -20.81 28.41
CA GLY A 234 21.69 -21.68 27.27
C GLY A 234 20.19 -21.85 27.03
N GLN A 235 19.40 -21.96 28.11
CA GLN A 235 17.93 -21.99 28.04
C GLN A 235 17.35 -20.65 27.54
N LEU A 236 17.91 -19.52 27.95
CA LEU A 236 17.51 -18.19 27.48
C LEU A 236 17.80 -18.01 25.98
N LEU A 237 18.93 -18.51 25.47
CA LEU A 237 19.26 -18.48 24.05
C LEU A 237 18.37 -19.41 23.22
N PHE A 238 18.02 -20.59 23.74
CA PHE A 238 17.09 -21.51 23.08
C PHE A 238 15.66 -20.95 23.03
N VAL A 239 15.20 -20.34 24.13
CA VAL A 239 13.92 -19.64 24.20
C VAL A 239 13.93 -18.41 23.29
N SER A 240 15.05 -17.69 23.18
CA SER A 240 15.21 -16.56 22.25
C SER A 240 15.21 -17.01 20.79
N LEU A 241 15.85 -18.15 20.47
CA LEU A 241 15.82 -18.76 19.14
C LEU A 241 14.44 -19.31 18.78
N LEU A 242 13.70 -19.90 19.73
CA LEU A 242 12.30 -20.29 19.54
C LEU A 242 11.38 -19.08 19.36
N HIS A 243 11.59 -17.98 20.09
CA HIS A 243 10.84 -16.74 19.89
C HIS A 243 11.13 -16.10 18.52
N VAL A 244 12.38 -16.13 18.04
CA VAL A 244 12.72 -15.61 16.70
C VAL A 244 12.13 -16.48 15.58
N VAL A 245 12.05 -17.79 15.77
CA VAL A 245 11.45 -18.73 14.80
C VAL A 245 9.92 -18.71 14.83
N ASN A 246 9.29 -18.39 15.97
CA ASN A 246 7.84 -18.24 16.10
C ASN A 246 7.27 -16.94 15.50
N ILE A 247 8.10 -16.02 15.00
CA ILE A 247 7.64 -14.76 14.40
C ILE A 247 7.11 -14.94 12.96
N PHE A 248 7.28 -16.12 12.33
CA PHE A 248 6.86 -16.33 10.94
C PHE A 248 6.24 -17.71 10.64
N TRP A 249 4.96 -17.89 10.95
CA TRP A 249 4.14 -19.06 10.58
C TRP A 249 2.68 -18.61 10.36
N LEU A 250 1.87 -18.99 9.37
CA LEU A 250 1.85 -20.07 8.36
C LEU A 250 1.02 -19.69 7.12
N CYS A 251 1.48 -20.10 5.94
CA CYS A 251 0.67 -20.29 4.74
C CYS A 251 1.20 -21.56 4.03
N GLY A 252 0.83 -22.74 4.55
CA GLY A 252 1.53 -24.00 4.30
C GLY A 252 0.84 -24.94 3.31
N GLY A 253 0.37 -24.46 2.15
CA GLY A 253 -0.16 -25.35 1.11
C GLY A 253 0.66 -25.30 -0.17
N LYS A 254 0.81 -26.46 -0.82
CA LYS A 254 1.28 -26.52 -2.21
C LYS A 254 0.24 -25.82 -3.08
N THR A 255 0.64 -24.87 -3.91
CA THR A 255 -0.13 -24.56 -5.12
C THR A 255 -0.01 -25.80 -6.00
N SER A 256 -1.10 -26.55 -6.14
CA SER A 256 -1.11 -27.76 -6.96
C SER A 256 -0.78 -27.42 -8.41
N THR A 257 -0.40 -28.43 -9.17
CA THR A 257 -0.10 -28.35 -10.61
C THR A 257 -1.34 -28.14 -11.48
N SER A 258 -2.53 -27.96 -10.89
CA SER A 258 -3.80 -27.74 -11.55
C SER A 258 -4.24 -26.28 -11.38
N ILE A 259 -4.68 -25.66 -12.49
CA ILE A 259 -5.27 -24.31 -12.57
C ILE A 259 -6.55 -24.16 -11.69
N ALA A 260 -7.04 -25.25 -11.09
CA ALA A 260 -8.30 -25.32 -10.36
C ALA A 260 -8.19 -25.14 -8.83
N ASP A 261 -7.03 -25.38 -8.18
CA ASP A 261 -6.96 -25.32 -6.71
C ASP A 261 -6.36 -24.00 -6.22
N HIS A 262 -7.25 -23.09 -5.83
CA HIS A 262 -6.91 -21.79 -5.29
C HIS A 262 -6.36 -21.93 -3.86
N HIS A 263 -5.04 -21.78 -3.70
CA HIS A 263 -4.41 -21.68 -2.38
C HIS A 263 -4.87 -20.39 -1.65
N PRO A 264 -5.36 -20.47 -0.40
CA PRO A 264 -5.75 -19.29 0.37
C PRO A 264 -4.54 -18.55 0.94
N CYS A 265 -3.91 -17.72 0.11
CA CYS A 265 -2.91 -16.75 0.57
C CYS A 265 -3.63 -15.56 1.22
N GLY A 266 -3.27 -15.21 2.47
CA GLY A 266 -3.81 -14.03 3.15
C GLY A 266 -4.67 -14.30 4.38
N GLN A 267 -4.98 -15.54 4.74
CA GLN A 267 -5.74 -15.83 5.95
C GLN A 267 -4.85 -15.85 7.20
N TYR A 268 -5.02 -14.85 8.08
CA TYR A 268 -4.60 -14.93 9.49
C TYR A 268 -5.70 -15.63 10.29
N LYS A 269 -5.35 -16.76 10.92
CA LYS A 269 -6.22 -17.48 11.89
C LYS A 269 -5.75 -17.17 13.30
N ASP A 270 -6.66 -16.71 14.16
CA ASP A 270 -6.40 -16.41 15.58
C ASP A 270 -6.58 -17.66 16.47
N ASP A 271 -6.34 -18.83 15.90
CA ASP A 271 -6.67 -20.10 16.54
C ASP A 271 -5.43 -20.60 17.30
N ARG A 272 -5.40 -20.31 18.62
CA ARG A 272 -4.53 -20.88 19.68
C ARG A 272 -3.36 -20.02 20.17
N LEU A 273 -3.66 -18.82 20.66
CA LEU A 273 -2.83 -18.18 21.69
C LEU A 273 -3.70 -17.61 22.80
N GLU A 274 -4.40 -18.48 23.53
CA GLU A 274 -5.06 -18.09 24.79
C GLU A 274 -4.06 -17.58 25.85
N LYS A 275 -2.74 -17.68 25.61
CA LYS A 275 -1.68 -17.23 26.54
C LYS A 275 -0.87 -16.01 26.10
N ASP A 276 -0.99 -15.51 24.87
CA ASP A 276 -0.15 -14.40 24.41
C ASP A 276 -0.87 -13.05 24.57
N GLY A 277 -0.16 -12.08 25.16
CA GLY A 277 -0.70 -10.78 25.51
C GLY A 277 -1.18 -9.96 24.30
N LEU A 278 -2.15 -9.08 24.52
CA LEU A 278 -2.75 -8.18 23.51
C LEU A 278 -1.71 -7.49 22.60
N ALA A 279 -0.58 -7.06 23.16
CA ALA A 279 0.51 -6.41 22.42
C ALA A 279 1.11 -7.30 21.32
N GLN A 280 1.24 -8.61 21.58
CA GLN A 280 1.78 -9.56 20.62
C GLN A 280 0.80 -9.81 19.47
N ARG A 281 -0.51 -9.93 19.76
CA ARG A 281 -1.55 -10.06 18.72
C ARG A 281 -1.62 -8.82 17.83
N GLN A 282 -1.51 -7.61 18.43
CA GLN A 282 -1.48 -6.36 17.68
C GLN A 282 -0.21 -6.24 16.81
N SER A 283 0.94 -6.68 17.31
CA SER A 283 2.20 -6.71 16.57
C SER A 283 2.15 -7.67 15.37
N LEU A 284 1.65 -8.90 15.58
CA LEU A 284 1.45 -9.89 14.51
C LEU A 284 0.43 -9.41 13.47
N GLY A 285 -0.70 -8.86 13.93
CA GLY A 285 -1.72 -8.27 13.08
C GLY A 285 -1.17 -7.11 12.24
N TYR A 286 -0.34 -6.25 12.82
CA TYR A 286 0.32 -5.19 12.08
C TYR A 286 1.28 -5.74 11.02
N CYS A 287 2.18 -6.67 11.40
CA CYS A 287 3.15 -7.25 10.48
C CYS A 287 2.47 -7.90 9.26
N HIS A 288 1.38 -8.65 9.49
CA HIS A 288 0.59 -9.24 8.42
C HIS A 288 0.04 -8.18 7.45
N ASN A 289 -0.70 -7.20 7.98
CA ASN A 289 -1.33 -6.17 7.16
C ASN A 289 -0.30 -5.28 6.46
N TYR A 290 0.84 -5.00 7.12
CA TYR A 290 1.94 -4.23 6.54
C TYR A 290 2.59 -4.96 5.37
N ASN A 291 2.90 -6.25 5.52
CA ASN A 291 3.52 -7.03 4.44
C ASN A 291 2.59 -7.09 3.21
N GLN A 292 1.30 -7.22 3.43
CA GLN A 292 0.29 -7.23 2.38
C GLN A 292 0.13 -5.86 1.69
N PHE A 293 0.01 -4.79 2.49
CA PHE A 293 0.01 -3.40 2.00
C PHE A 293 1.26 -3.14 1.14
N LYS A 294 2.45 -3.50 1.65
CA LYS A 294 3.72 -3.25 0.98
C LYS A 294 3.84 -4.04 -0.32
N ALA A 295 3.49 -5.33 -0.31
CA ALA A 295 3.55 -6.13 -1.53
C ALA A 295 2.63 -5.59 -2.65
N ASN A 296 1.40 -5.19 -2.31
CA ASN A 296 0.46 -4.64 -3.28
C ASN A 296 0.86 -3.23 -3.76
N THR A 297 1.39 -2.37 -2.88
CA THR A 297 1.91 -1.06 -3.28
C THR A 297 3.17 -1.16 -4.14
N ASP A 298 4.06 -2.12 -3.87
CA ASP A 298 5.21 -2.38 -4.73
C ASP A 298 4.79 -2.98 -6.08
N SER A 299 3.75 -3.84 -6.12
CA SER A 299 3.10 -4.26 -7.37
C SER A 299 2.58 -3.08 -8.18
N LEU A 300 1.85 -2.18 -7.53
CA LEU A 300 1.26 -1.00 -8.18
C LEU A 300 2.33 -0.10 -8.81
N LYS A 301 3.46 0.13 -8.14
CA LYS A 301 4.60 0.89 -8.69
C LYS A 301 5.18 0.25 -9.96
N LEU A 302 5.21 -1.08 -10.02
CA LEU A 302 5.67 -1.80 -11.21
C LEU A 302 4.61 -1.76 -12.33
N GLU A 303 3.33 -1.79 -11.98
CA GLU A 303 2.21 -1.65 -12.93
C GLU A 303 2.14 -0.26 -13.53
N ALA A 304 2.49 0.80 -12.79
CA ALA A 304 2.59 2.16 -13.34
C ALA A 304 3.53 2.26 -14.56
N LYS A 305 4.52 1.36 -14.65
CA LYS A 305 5.47 1.27 -15.76
C LYS A 305 4.99 0.34 -16.89
N LEU A 306 3.94 -0.45 -16.65
CA LEU A 306 3.45 -1.45 -17.61
C LEU A 306 2.88 -0.81 -18.88
N GLN A 307 2.22 0.34 -18.78
CA GLN A 307 1.66 1.02 -19.95
C GLN A 307 2.70 1.25 -21.05
N SER A 308 3.90 1.74 -20.65
CA SER A 308 5.01 1.96 -21.59
C SER A 308 5.51 0.69 -22.27
N ARG A 309 5.29 -0.49 -21.68
CA ARG A 309 5.66 -1.80 -22.24
C ARG A 309 4.57 -2.39 -23.13
N LEU A 310 3.30 -2.04 -22.88
CA LEU A 310 2.17 -2.51 -23.66
C LEU A 310 2.07 -1.80 -25.00
N ASN A 311 2.37 -0.49 -25.07
CA ASN A 311 2.23 0.28 -26.31
C ASN A 311 3.02 -0.32 -27.49
N PRO A 312 4.33 -0.65 -27.38
CA PRO A 312 5.07 -1.25 -28.51
C PRO A 312 4.53 -2.63 -28.90
N LYS A 313 4.01 -3.39 -27.93
CA LYS A 313 3.41 -4.71 -28.20
C LYS A 313 2.09 -4.58 -28.97
N ILE A 314 1.30 -3.56 -28.67
CA ILE A 314 0.07 -3.23 -29.40
C ILE A 314 0.42 -2.85 -30.84
N GLU A 315 1.39 -1.95 -31.04
CA GLU A 315 1.83 -1.51 -32.38
C GLU A 315 2.26 -2.70 -33.26
N ILE A 316 3.10 -3.60 -32.73
CA ILE A 316 3.55 -4.80 -33.45
C ILE A 316 2.37 -5.71 -33.83
N LEU A 317 1.37 -5.85 -32.96
CA LEU A 317 0.21 -6.69 -33.25
C LEU A 317 -0.75 -6.03 -34.24
N GLU A 318 -0.89 -4.71 -34.21
CA GLU A 318 -1.68 -3.94 -35.17
C GLU A 318 -1.11 -4.00 -36.59
N GLU A 319 0.22 -4.06 -36.71
CA GLU A 319 0.90 -4.21 -38.01
C GLU A 319 0.76 -5.62 -38.59
N ASN A 320 0.84 -6.65 -37.74
CA ASN A 320 0.88 -8.04 -38.19
C ASN A 320 -0.51 -8.70 -38.30
N ASN A 321 -1.50 -8.28 -37.51
CA ASN A 321 -2.80 -8.95 -37.45
C ASN A 321 -3.84 -8.29 -38.37
N HIS A 322 -4.18 -8.98 -39.47
CA HIS A 322 -5.16 -8.48 -40.44
C HIS A 322 -6.62 -8.53 -39.96
N GLU A 323 -6.95 -9.37 -38.97
CA GLU A 323 -8.33 -9.57 -38.48
C GLU A 323 -8.73 -8.60 -37.36
N LEU A 324 -7.74 -8.07 -36.62
CA LEU A 324 -7.97 -7.25 -35.44
C LEU A 324 -7.02 -6.07 -35.40
N ARG A 325 -7.55 -4.85 -35.62
CA ARG A 325 -6.79 -3.60 -35.53
C ARG A 325 -7.12 -2.76 -34.30
N ASP A 326 -8.17 -3.11 -33.55
CA ASP A 326 -8.57 -2.39 -32.35
C ASP A 326 -8.10 -3.11 -31.08
N PHE A 327 -7.05 -2.57 -30.46
CA PHE A 327 -6.48 -3.04 -29.20
C PHE A 327 -6.82 -2.14 -28.01
N SER A 328 -7.82 -1.25 -28.13
CA SER A 328 -8.29 -0.40 -27.03
C SER A 328 -8.66 -1.19 -25.76
N TRP A 329 -9.07 -2.45 -25.92
CA TRP A 329 -9.35 -3.38 -24.82
C TRP A 329 -8.13 -3.66 -23.93
N VAL A 330 -6.90 -3.59 -24.46
CA VAL A 330 -5.67 -3.71 -23.67
C VAL A 330 -5.54 -2.54 -22.72
N THR A 331 -5.76 -1.31 -23.22
CA THR A 331 -5.72 -0.09 -22.43
C THR A 331 -6.82 -0.07 -21.37
N VAL A 332 -8.03 -0.52 -21.72
CA VAL A 332 -9.13 -0.67 -20.76
C VAL A 332 -8.78 -1.69 -19.68
N GLY A 333 -8.26 -2.86 -20.05
CA GLY A 333 -7.81 -3.89 -19.11
C GLY A 333 -6.67 -3.41 -18.21
N TYR A 334 -5.69 -2.69 -18.76
CA TYR A 334 -4.60 -2.07 -17.99
C TYR A 334 -5.14 -1.05 -16.97
N ASN A 335 -6.01 -0.13 -17.41
CA ASN A 335 -6.60 0.86 -16.52
C ASN A 335 -7.42 0.19 -15.40
N ARG A 336 -8.14 -0.89 -15.71
CA ARG A 336 -8.83 -1.72 -14.71
C ARG A 336 -7.86 -2.32 -13.72
N LEU A 337 -6.80 -2.99 -14.19
CA LEU A 337 -5.76 -3.58 -13.35
C LEU A 337 -5.16 -2.53 -12.39
N PHE A 338 -4.70 -1.41 -12.95
CA PHE A 338 -4.01 -0.36 -12.20
C PHE A 338 -4.90 0.22 -11.10
N ARG A 339 -6.17 0.53 -11.42
CA ARG A 339 -7.14 1.05 -10.44
C ARG A 339 -7.46 0.02 -9.38
N SER A 340 -7.77 -1.20 -9.79
CA SER A 340 -8.17 -2.26 -8.86
C SER A 340 -7.04 -2.70 -7.94
N ARG A 341 -5.77 -2.59 -8.34
CA ARG A 341 -4.61 -2.88 -7.49
C ARG A 341 -4.48 -1.96 -6.26
N ARG A 342 -4.99 -0.73 -6.36
CA ARG A 342 -5.01 0.22 -5.24
C ARG A 342 -5.91 -0.28 -4.11
N ILE A 343 -7.00 -0.98 -4.43
CA ILE A 343 -8.01 -1.40 -3.45
C ILE A 343 -7.44 -2.43 -2.46
N PRO A 344 -6.83 -3.55 -2.88
CA PRO A 344 -6.09 -4.44 -1.98
C PRO A 344 -5.03 -3.68 -1.18
N SER A 345 -4.27 -2.78 -1.82
CA SER A 345 -3.22 -2.00 -1.14
C SER A 345 -3.76 -1.30 0.10
N TYR A 346 -4.83 -0.51 -0.04
CA TYR A 346 -5.35 0.32 1.06
C TYR A 346 -6.42 -0.36 1.93
N SER A 347 -6.99 -1.50 1.50
CA SER A 347 -7.90 -2.29 2.33
C SER A 347 -7.21 -3.00 3.51
N TYR A 348 -5.91 -3.31 3.45
CA TYR A 348 -5.17 -3.89 4.59
C TYR A 348 -4.95 -2.91 5.76
N PRO A 349 -4.55 -1.65 5.54
CA PRO A 349 -4.58 -0.62 6.59
C PRO A 349 -5.96 -0.50 7.26
N PHE A 350 -7.04 -0.50 6.46
CA PHE A 350 -8.40 -0.53 6.99
C PHE A 350 -8.64 -1.78 7.86
N ALA A 351 -8.29 -2.97 7.37
CA ALA A 351 -8.47 -4.24 8.08
C ALA A 351 -7.75 -4.26 9.43
N TYR A 352 -6.52 -3.72 9.47
CA TYR A 352 -5.76 -3.62 10.71
C TYR A 352 -6.50 -2.81 11.76
N TYR A 353 -6.96 -1.61 11.42
CA TYR A 353 -7.65 -0.76 12.38
C TYR A 353 -9.04 -1.28 12.74
N MET A 354 -9.76 -1.84 11.77
CA MET A 354 -11.11 -2.36 12.00
C MET A 354 -11.13 -3.62 12.87
N PHE A 355 -10.18 -4.53 12.65
CA PHE A 355 -10.23 -5.87 13.24
C PHE A 355 -9.10 -6.19 14.23
N CYS A 356 -7.92 -5.56 14.12
CA CYS A 356 -6.76 -5.87 14.97
C CYS A 356 -6.49 -4.80 16.04
N ASP A 357 -6.73 -3.52 15.74
CA ASP A 357 -6.51 -2.42 16.66
C ASP A 357 -7.68 -2.25 17.64
N ASN A 358 -7.38 -1.74 18.84
CA ASN A 358 -8.38 -1.59 19.88
C ASN A 358 -9.19 -0.30 19.78
N GLN A 359 -8.72 0.70 19.01
CA GLN A 359 -9.34 2.01 18.91
C GLN A 359 -10.76 1.94 18.33
N PHE A 360 -11.06 0.92 17.52
CA PHE A 360 -12.36 0.71 16.89
C PHE A 360 -13.10 -0.51 17.44
N LYS A 361 -12.79 -0.93 18.69
CA LYS A 361 -13.44 -2.08 19.32
C LYS A 361 -14.94 -1.92 19.51
N ASN A 362 -15.39 -0.70 19.79
CA ASN A 362 -16.79 -0.40 20.08
C ASN A 362 -17.65 -0.22 18.83
N ALA A 363 -17.07 -0.28 17.63
CA ALA A 363 -17.81 -0.12 16.38
C ALA A 363 -18.68 -1.34 16.01
N MET A 364 -18.54 -2.46 16.73
CA MET A 364 -19.19 -3.73 16.38
C MET A 364 -19.36 -4.66 17.57
N GLU A 365 -20.48 -5.40 17.61
CA GLU A 365 -20.67 -6.46 18.60
C GLU A 365 -19.63 -7.58 18.46
N HIS A 366 -19.26 -8.19 19.59
CA HIS A 366 -18.17 -9.15 19.66
C HIS A 366 -18.42 -10.41 18.82
N ASN A 367 -19.66 -10.90 18.76
CA ASN A 367 -20.00 -12.11 18.00
C ASN A 367 -20.00 -11.89 16.49
N ASP A 368 -20.38 -10.70 16.03
CA ASP A 368 -20.40 -10.38 14.59
C ASP A 368 -19.01 -10.08 14.02
N ARG A 369 -18.08 -9.64 14.88
CA ARG A 369 -16.74 -9.20 14.49
C ARG A 369 -15.97 -10.30 13.76
N GLU A 370 -15.98 -11.53 14.28
CA GLU A 370 -15.24 -12.63 13.68
C GLU A 370 -15.81 -13.02 12.31
N ILE A 371 -17.14 -13.11 12.21
CA ILE A 371 -17.84 -13.43 10.96
C ILE A 371 -17.54 -12.36 9.90
N LYS A 372 -17.69 -11.08 10.27
CA LYS A 372 -17.43 -9.95 9.37
C LYS A 372 -15.95 -9.86 8.99
N GLN A 373 -15.02 -10.15 9.90
CA GLN A 373 -13.59 -10.21 9.59
C GLN A 373 -13.28 -11.33 8.60
N ASN A 374 -13.86 -12.51 8.77
CA ASN A 374 -13.63 -13.64 7.88
C ASN A 374 -14.22 -13.38 6.48
N LEU A 375 -15.42 -12.80 6.42
CA LEU A 375 -16.04 -12.38 5.15
C LEU A 375 -15.20 -11.30 4.44
N PHE A 376 -14.72 -10.31 5.19
CA PHE A 376 -13.83 -9.27 4.67
C PHE A 376 -12.58 -9.85 4.02
N LYS A 377 -11.89 -10.74 4.76
CA LYS A 377 -10.65 -11.40 4.30
C LYS A 377 -10.91 -12.23 3.04
N ASP A 378 -12.02 -12.96 3.00
CA ASP A 378 -12.42 -13.75 1.83
C ASP A 378 -12.64 -12.85 0.60
N GLN A 379 -13.36 -11.73 0.75
CA GLN A 379 -13.55 -10.76 -0.32
C GLN A 379 -12.22 -10.16 -0.81
N GLN A 380 -11.33 -9.75 0.10
CA GLN A 380 -9.99 -9.25 -0.25
C GLN A 380 -9.20 -10.28 -1.07
N GLN A 381 -9.19 -11.54 -0.61
CA GLN A 381 -8.44 -12.61 -1.25
C GLN A 381 -8.98 -12.93 -2.66
N GLN A 382 -10.31 -12.99 -2.80
CA GLN A 382 -10.93 -13.24 -4.11
C GLN A 382 -10.65 -12.10 -5.09
N LEU A 383 -10.72 -10.84 -4.64
CA LEU A 383 -10.35 -9.69 -5.45
C LEU A 383 -8.86 -9.76 -5.85
N GLN A 384 -7.96 -9.97 -4.89
CA GLN A 384 -6.53 -10.05 -5.14
C GLN A 384 -6.21 -11.15 -6.16
N SER A 385 -6.79 -12.35 -6.01
CA SER A 385 -6.56 -13.46 -6.95
C SER A 385 -6.95 -13.08 -8.38
N LYS A 386 -8.07 -12.38 -8.57
CA LYS A 386 -8.53 -11.95 -9.90
C LYS A 386 -7.67 -10.83 -10.47
N VAL A 387 -7.24 -9.88 -9.64
CA VAL A 387 -6.29 -8.83 -10.04
C VAL A 387 -4.96 -9.45 -10.47
N GLU A 388 -4.43 -10.45 -9.76
CA GLU A 388 -3.21 -11.16 -10.18
C GLU A 388 -3.41 -11.91 -11.51
N GLU A 389 -4.58 -12.52 -11.72
CA GLU A 389 -4.90 -13.23 -12.97
C GLU A 389 -4.94 -12.28 -14.16
N LEU A 390 -5.59 -11.11 -14.01
CA LEU A 390 -5.59 -10.08 -15.05
C LEU A 390 -4.18 -9.53 -15.32
N SER A 391 -3.38 -9.34 -14.26
CA SER A 391 -1.98 -8.94 -14.38
C SER A 391 -1.21 -9.94 -15.25
N GLU A 392 -1.30 -11.24 -14.93
CA GLU A 392 -0.64 -12.29 -15.71
C GLU A 392 -1.06 -12.29 -17.18
N GLN A 393 -2.36 -12.15 -17.47
CA GLN A 393 -2.86 -12.09 -18.86
C GLN A 393 -2.31 -10.89 -19.63
N LEU A 394 -2.20 -9.73 -18.99
CA LEU A 394 -1.66 -8.52 -19.61
C LEU A 394 -0.14 -8.61 -19.84
N PHE A 395 0.59 -9.28 -18.95
CA PHE A 395 2.03 -9.46 -19.05
C PHE A 395 2.46 -10.63 -19.95
N ALA A 396 1.57 -11.58 -20.26
CA ALA A 396 1.88 -12.75 -21.08
C ALA A 396 2.20 -12.38 -22.53
N ASP A 397 3.10 -13.11 -23.19
CA ASP A 397 3.31 -12.96 -24.64
C ASP A 397 2.11 -13.54 -25.38
N TRP A 398 1.53 -12.75 -26.31
CA TRP A 398 0.35 -13.17 -27.07
C TRP A 398 0.78 -13.64 -28.45
N LYS A 399 0.43 -14.88 -28.80
CA LYS A 399 0.58 -15.37 -30.17
C LYS A 399 -0.61 -14.90 -30.99
N GLU A 400 -0.39 -14.71 -32.29
CA GLU A 400 -1.40 -14.15 -33.21
C GLU A 400 -2.74 -14.90 -33.17
N GLY A 401 -2.72 -16.24 -33.12
CA GLY A 401 -3.93 -17.07 -33.02
C GLY A 401 -4.62 -17.10 -31.65
N GLU A 402 -4.01 -16.54 -30.60
CA GLU A 402 -4.55 -16.53 -29.24
C GLU A 402 -5.17 -15.17 -28.85
N VAL A 403 -4.98 -14.13 -29.67
CA VAL A 403 -5.38 -12.74 -29.35
C VAL A 403 -6.87 -12.60 -29.05
N LEU A 404 -7.75 -13.25 -29.84
CA LEU A 404 -9.19 -13.22 -29.62
C LEU A 404 -9.59 -13.84 -28.27
N TYR A 405 -8.97 -14.96 -27.91
CA TYR A 405 -9.20 -15.62 -26.63
C TYR A 405 -8.71 -14.73 -25.47
N THR A 406 -7.50 -14.18 -25.58
CA THR A 406 -6.94 -13.25 -24.60
C THR A 406 -7.83 -12.02 -24.39
N ARG A 407 -8.37 -11.44 -25.47
CA ARG A 407 -9.32 -10.32 -25.41
C ARG A 407 -10.55 -10.70 -24.59
N GLN A 408 -11.16 -11.85 -24.85
CA GLN A 408 -12.32 -12.34 -24.09
C GLN A 408 -11.99 -12.53 -22.60
N GLN A 409 -10.84 -13.13 -22.29
CA GLN A 409 -10.39 -13.32 -20.90
C GLN A 409 -10.19 -11.99 -20.18
N ILE A 410 -9.59 -10.99 -20.83
CA ILE A 410 -9.39 -9.66 -20.23
C ILE A 410 -10.71 -8.97 -19.97
N PHE A 411 -11.70 -9.05 -20.86
CA PHE A 411 -13.04 -8.51 -20.59
C PHE A 411 -13.71 -9.20 -19.41
N TYR A 412 -13.70 -10.53 -19.39
CA TYR A 412 -14.31 -11.31 -18.32
C TYR A 412 -13.66 -11.00 -16.96
N LEU A 413 -12.32 -11.01 -16.90
CA LEU A 413 -11.59 -10.68 -15.67
C LEU A 413 -11.82 -9.23 -15.25
N SER A 414 -11.84 -8.29 -16.19
CA SER A 414 -12.09 -6.88 -15.89
C SER A 414 -13.46 -6.66 -15.27
N ALA A 415 -14.51 -7.27 -15.83
CA ALA A 415 -15.88 -7.20 -15.27
C ALA A 415 -15.98 -7.90 -13.91
N ASN A 416 -15.33 -9.05 -13.75
CA ASN A 416 -15.32 -9.77 -12.47
C ASN A 416 -14.62 -8.97 -11.37
N ILE A 417 -13.47 -8.36 -11.69
CA ILE A 417 -12.75 -7.49 -10.78
C ILE A 417 -13.60 -6.28 -10.39
N ASP A 418 -14.25 -5.64 -11.36
CA ASP A 418 -15.11 -4.47 -11.11
C ASP A 418 -16.22 -4.78 -10.09
N SER A 419 -16.97 -5.86 -10.31
CA SER A 419 -18.01 -6.31 -9.38
C SER A 419 -17.47 -6.68 -8.00
N ARG A 420 -16.24 -7.19 -7.91
CA ARG A 420 -15.60 -7.51 -6.63
C ARG A 420 -15.11 -6.27 -5.89
N CYS A 421 -14.66 -5.26 -6.63
CA CYS A 421 -14.32 -3.97 -6.06
C CYS A 421 -15.56 -3.32 -5.45
N GLU A 422 -16.67 -3.26 -6.20
CA GLU A 422 -17.95 -2.74 -5.72
C GLU A 422 -18.41 -3.44 -4.43
N LYS A 423 -18.51 -4.78 -4.44
CA LYS A 423 -18.89 -5.56 -3.25
C LYS A 423 -18.00 -5.33 -2.04
N LEU A 424 -16.69 -5.16 -2.25
CA LEU A 424 -15.76 -4.89 -1.15
C LEU A 424 -15.97 -3.47 -0.59
N TYR A 425 -16.31 -2.49 -1.44
CA TYR A 425 -16.62 -1.13 -0.99
C TYR A 425 -17.94 -1.10 -0.23
N ASP A 426 -19.01 -1.69 -0.77
CA ASP A 426 -20.30 -1.78 -0.08
C ASP A 426 -20.12 -2.38 1.31
N PHE A 427 -19.35 -3.48 1.40
CA PHE A 427 -19.07 -4.12 2.68
C PHE A 427 -18.21 -3.25 3.60
N ILE A 428 -17.25 -2.47 3.09
CA ILE A 428 -16.48 -1.54 3.92
C ILE A 428 -17.37 -0.41 4.45
N GLU A 429 -18.24 0.15 3.62
CA GLU A 429 -19.17 1.21 4.02
C GLU A 429 -20.11 0.73 5.13
N GLU A 430 -20.58 -0.52 5.08
CA GLU A 430 -21.36 -1.16 6.16
C GLU A 430 -20.59 -1.33 7.47
N LEU A 431 -19.25 -1.45 7.41
CA LEU A 431 -18.39 -1.64 8.57
C LEU A 431 -17.97 -0.31 9.23
N LEU A 432 -17.97 0.79 8.48
CA LEU A 432 -17.43 2.06 8.95
C LEU A 432 -18.35 2.73 9.99
N PRO A 433 -17.78 3.32 11.06
CA PRO A 433 -18.54 4.19 11.95
C PRO A 433 -19.07 5.43 11.22
N PRO A 434 -20.14 6.09 11.69
CA PRO A 434 -20.75 7.24 11.01
C PRO A 434 -19.81 8.41 10.71
N ASP A 435 -18.80 8.62 11.57
CA ASP A 435 -17.82 9.72 11.43
C ASP A 435 -16.69 9.38 10.44
N HIS A 436 -16.70 8.18 9.85
CA HIS A 436 -15.69 7.74 8.90
C HIS A 436 -16.27 7.62 7.50
N ILE A 437 -15.84 8.52 6.62
CA ILE A 437 -16.27 8.56 5.23
C ILE A 437 -15.12 8.12 4.33
N ILE A 438 -15.45 7.31 3.32
CA ILE A 438 -14.56 6.94 2.21
C ILE A 438 -15.12 7.45 0.90
N VAL A 439 -14.27 7.58 -0.12
CA VAL A 439 -14.74 7.90 -1.47
C VAL A 439 -15.50 6.71 -2.03
N PRO A 440 -16.73 6.89 -2.55
CA PRO A 440 -17.48 5.82 -3.18
C PRO A 440 -16.72 5.18 -4.33
N TYR A 441 -16.93 3.88 -4.53
CA TYR A 441 -16.33 3.18 -5.66
C TYR A 441 -16.87 3.72 -6.99
N ARG A 442 -15.97 3.99 -7.93
CA ARG A 442 -16.31 4.36 -9.32
C ARG A 442 -15.64 3.41 -10.29
N SER A 443 -16.43 2.62 -11.00
CA SER A 443 -15.95 1.66 -12.00
C SER A 443 -15.06 2.31 -13.08
N MET A 444 -15.42 3.52 -13.50
CA MET A 444 -14.66 4.28 -14.52
C MET A 444 -13.52 5.12 -13.95
N GLY A 445 -13.22 4.99 -12.65
CA GLY A 445 -12.15 5.69 -11.96
C GLY A 445 -12.51 7.12 -11.58
N VAL A 446 -11.46 7.91 -11.30
CA VAL A 446 -11.54 9.28 -10.80
C VAL A 446 -11.89 10.25 -11.92
N GLU A 447 -12.74 11.24 -11.63
CA GLU A 447 -12.97 12.36 -12.54
C GLU A 447 -11.73 13.26 -12.60
N LYS A 448 -11.27 13.56 -13.82
CA LYS A 448 -10.17 14.51 -14.02
C LYS A 448 -10.64 15.90 -13.62
N ALA A 449 -9.82 16.63 -12.88
CA ALA A 449 -10.11 18.02 -12.57
C ALA A 449 -10.20 18.83 -13.88
N SER A 450 -11.26 19.63 -14.02
CA SER A 450 -11.38 20.58 -15.13
C SER A 450 -10.24 21.59 -15.08
N GLU A 451 -9.57 21.82 -16.20
CA GLU A 451 -8.58 22.89 -16.32
C GLU A 451 -9.30 24.25 -16.24
N PHE A 452 -9.03 25.02 -15.18
CA PHE A 452 -9.38 26.43 -15.12
C PHE A 452 -8.12 27.22 -15.45
N HIS A 453 -8.08 27.85 -16.63
CA HIS A 453 -6.99 28.72 -17.06
C HIS A 453 -7.02 30.09 -16.37
#